data_AF-A0A6H0SJ49-F1
#
_entry.id   AF-A0A6H0SJ49-F1
#
_cell.length_a   1.000
_cell.length_b   1.000
_cell.length_c   1.000
_cell.angle_alpha   90.00
_cell.angle_beta   90.00
_cell.angle_gamma   90.00
#
_symmetry.space_group_name_H-M   'P 1'
#
loop_
_entity.id
_entity.type
_entity.pdbx_description
1 polymer ?
#
loop_
_entity_poly.entity_id
_entity_poly.type
_entity_poly.pdbx_seq_one_letter_code
_entity_poly.pdbx_strand_id
1 'polypeptide(L)'
;MLIPIRNVFGTLTALVLLVLNFCFVIFYKLWQGIDSETINGMETSALVDPSLLLPHSNLMWLVAHGTLISIIALDVLAIVFAAKAIPSRRHVEAARAKSGSLSA
;
A
#
# COMPACT_ATOMS: atom_id res chain seq x y z
N MET A 1 14.16 29.06 -1.98
CA MET A 1 13.17 28.12 -1.41
C MET A 1 13.74 26.70 -1.52
N LEU A 2 14.66 26.33 -0.63
CA LEU A 2 15.20 24.96 -0.57
C LEU A 2 14.29 24.13 0.32
N ILE A 3 13.33 23.44 -0.27
CA ILE A 3 12.65 22.34 0.42
C ILE A 3 13.74 21.31 0.72
N PRO A 4 13.95 20.89 1.97
CA PRO A 4 15.02 19.95 2.29
C PRO A 4 14.79 18.68 1.48
N ILE A 5 15.76 18.30 0.65
CA ILE A 5 15.72 17.16 -0.29
C ILE A 5 15.20 15.88 0.39
N ARG A 6 15.51 15.72 1.68
CA ARG A 6 15.03 14.62 2.54
C ARG A 6 13.50 14.54 2.67
N ASN A 7 12.80 15.67 2.67
CA ASN A 7 11.34 15.71 2.78
C ASN A 7 10.69 15.35 1.44
N VAL A 8 11.26 15.82 0.32
CA VAL A 8 10.76 15.51 -1.03
C VAL A 8 10.88 14.02 -1.34
N PHE A 9 12.00 13.41 -0.96
CA PHE A 9 12.19 11.97 -1.16
C PHE A 9 11.20 11.14 -0.33
N GLY A 10 10.91 11.58 0.90
CA GLY A 10 9.90 10.96 1.77
C GLY A 10 8.49 11.06 1.21
N THR A 11 8.07 12.23 0.71
CA THR A 11 6.74 12.38 0.09
C THR A 11 6.62 11.61 -1.22
N LEU A 12 7.64 11.62 -2.09
CA LEU A 12 7.62 10.84 -3.32
C LEU A 12 7.51 9.34 -3.03
N THR A 13 8.25 8.84 -2.04
CA THR A 13 8.17 7.44 -1.62
C THR A 13 6.77 7.10 -1.11
N ALA A 14 6.18 7.94 -0.26
CA ALA A 14 4.81 7.73 0.23
C ALA A 14 3.78 7.74 -0.91
N LEU A 15 3.95 8.62 -1.89
CA LEU A 15 3.05 8.74 -3.05
C LEU A 15 3.15 7.52 -3.96
N VAL A 16 4.36 7.01 -4.20
CA VAL A 16 4.60 5.76 -4.93
C VAL A 16 3.97 4.57 -4.19
N LEU A 17 4.13 4.50 -2.86
CA LEU A 17 3.51 3.44 -2.04
C LEU A 17 1.97 3.50 -2.11
N LEU A 18 1.39 4.70 -2.08
CA LEU A 18 -0.06 4.88 -2.21
C LEU A 18 -0.58 4.38 -3.56
N VAL A 19 0.08 4.78 -4.65
CA VAL A 19 -0.29 4.34 -6.01
C VAL A 19 -0.13 2.83 -6.15
N LEU A 20 0.95 2.27 -5.62
CA LEU A 20 1.19 0.83 -5.61
C LEU A 20 0.07 0.08 -4.88
N ASN A 21 -0.38 0.59 -3.73
CA ASN A 21 -1.47 0.01 -2.96
C ASN A 21 -2.80 0.02 -3.75
N PHE A 22 -3.11 1.15 -4.39
CA PHE A 22 -4.32 1.28 -5.22
C PHE A 22 -4.32 0.30 -6.40
N CYS A 23 -3.19 0.19 -7.11
CA CYS A 23 -3.01 -0.80 -8.17
C CYS A 23 -3.20 -2.23 -7.67
N PHE A 24 -2.70 -2.54 -6.47
CA PHE A 24 -2.82 -3.87 -5.89
C PHE A 24 -4.27 -4.23 -5.54
N VAL A 25 -5.02 -3.30 -4.94
CA VAL A 25 -6.46 -3.51 -4.65
C VAL A 25 -7.25 -3.75 -5.93
N ILE A 26 -6.99 -2.98 -6.98
CA ILE A 26 -7.63 -3.15 -8.29
C ILE A 26 -7.29 -4.52 -8.87
N PHE A 27 -6.01 -4.89 -8.89
CA PHE A 27 -5.55 -6.19 -9.38
C PHE A 27 -6.19 -7.35 -8.61
N TYR A 28 -6.27 -7.26 -7.28
CA TYR A 28 -6.90 -8.28 -6.45
C TYR A 28 -8.39 -8.45 -6.76
N LYS A 29 -9.12 -7.34 -6.97
CA LYS A 29 -10.53 -7.39 -7.38
C LYS A 29 -10.73 -8.01 -8.76
N LEU A 30 -9.88 -7.66 -9.72
CA LEU A 30 -9.87 -8.27 -11.05
C LEU A 30 -9.58 -9.77 -10.98
N TRP A 31 -8.58 -10.15 -10.20
CA TRP A 31 -8.20 -11.54 -10.01
C TRP A 31 -9.34 -12.35 -9.38
N GLN A 32 -9.98 -11.86 -8.32
CA GLN A 32 -11.13 -12.55 -7.70
C GLN A 32 -12.28 -12.79 -8.68
N GLY A 33 -12.58 -11.83 -9.57
CA GLY A 33 -13.62 -11.98 -10.58
C GLY A 33 -13.28 -13.09 -11.58
N ILE A 34 -12.06 -13.06 -12.11
CA ILE A 34 -11.59 -14.06 -13.09
C ILE A 34 -11.47 -15.45 -12.45
N ASP A 35 -10.97 -15.54 -11.22
CA ASP A 35 -10.83 -16.80 -10.48
C ASP A 35 -12.21 -17.45 -10.26
N SER A 36 -13.22 -16.65 -9.88
CA SER A 36 -14.58 -17.14 -9.69
C SER A 36 -15.24 -17.60 -11.00
N GLU A 37 -15.00 -16.90 -12.11
CA GLU A 37 -15.49 -17.31 -13.43
C GLU A 37 -14.78 -18.57 -13.94
N THR A 38 -13.49 -18.70 -13.63
CA THR A 38 -12.68 -19.88 -14.00
C THR A 38 -13.15 -21.11 -13.24
N ILE A 39 -13.44 -21.00 -11.93
CA ILE A 39 -14.01 -22.10 -11.13
C ILE A 39 -15.38 -22.51 -11.65
N ASN A 40 -16.27 -21.55 -11.90
CA ASN A 40 -17.61 -21.83 -12.43
C ASN A 40 -17.55 -22.44 -13.85
N GLY A 41 -16.57 -22.03 -14.66
CA GLY A 41 -16.25 -22.62 -15.95
C GLY A 41 -15.72 -24.06 -15.87
N MET A 42 -14.94 -24.39 -14.84
CA MET A 42 -14.46 -25.74 -14.56
C MET A 42 -15.59 -26.67 -14.08
N GLU A 43 -16.50 -26.19 -13.24
CA GLU A 43 -17.66 -26.96 -12.78
C GLU A 43 -18.64 -27.26 -13.92
N THR A 44 -18.81 -26.32 -14.85
CA THR A 44 -19.66 -26.51 -16.04
C THR A 44 -18.96 -27.29 -17.15
N SER A 45 -17.63 -27.24 -17.23
CA SER A 45 -16.79 -28.02 -18.15
C SER A 45 -16.16 -29.21 -17.42
N ALA A 46 -16.99 -30.19 -17.05
CA ALA A 46 -16.68 -31.32 -16.14
C ALA A 46 -15.53 -32.29 -16.55
N LEU A 47 -14.61 -31.91 -17.43
CA LEU A 47 -13.46 -32.71 -17.87
C LEU A 47 -12.08 -32.13 -17.55
N VAL A 48 -11.98 -30.91 -17.02
CA VAL A 48 -10.66 -30.30 -16.73
C VAL A 48 -10.30 -30.51 -15.27
N ASP A 49 -9.30 -31.37 -15.03
CA ASP A 49 -8.73 -31.61 -13.70
C ASP A 49 -8.16 -30.28 -13.14
N PRO A 50 -8.68 -29.73 -12.02
CA PRO A 50 -8.23 -28.45 -11.46
C PRO A 50 -6.74 -28.46 -11.10
N SER A 51 -6.20 -29.64 -10.82
CA SER A 51 -4.79 -29.91 -10.55
C SER A 51 -3.87 -29.52 -11.72
N LEU A 52 -4.40 -29.53 -12.95
CA LEU A 52 -3.70 -29.13 -14.17
C LEU A 52 -3.73 -27.61 -14.40
N LEU A 53 -4.71 -26.90 -13.86
CA LEU A 53 -4.88 -25.46 -14.02
C LEU A 53 -4.01 -24.65 -13.06
N LEU A 54 -3.83 -25.12 -11.82
CA LEU A 54 -2.86 -24.55 -10.87
C LEU A 54 -2.02 -25.63 -10.19
N PRO A 55 -0.95 -26.11 -10.86
CA PRO A 55 0.04 -26.96 -10.22
C PRO A 55 0.66 -26.22 -9.02
N HIS A 56 0.66 -26.85 -7.85
CA HIS A 56 1.17 -26.29 -6.57
C HIS A 56 0.31 -25.18 -5.93
N SER A 57 -1.01 -25.36 -5.92
CA SER A 57 -1.98 -24.47 -5.24
C SER A 57 -1.57 -24.06 -3.80
N ASN A 58 -0.98 -24.96 -3.01
CA ASN A 58 -0.50 -24.65 -1.66
C ASN A 58 0.65 -23.64 -1.62
N LEU A 59 1.57 -23.67 -2.60
CA LEU A 59 2.66 -22.70 -2.68
C LEU A 59 2.13 -21.34 -3.15
N MET A 60 1.21 -21.32 -4.12
CA MET A 60 0.51 -20.10 -4.54
C MET A 60 -0.27 -19.47 -3.39
N TRP A 61 -0.96 -20.27 -2.59
CA TRP A 61 -1.67 -19.82 -1.39
C TRP A 61 -0.71 -19.15 -0.38
N LEU A 62 0.42 -19.79 -0.08
CA LEU A 62 1.42 -19.23 0.83
C LEU A 62 2.00 -17.91 0.31
N VAL A 63 2.34 -17.86 -0.98
CA VAL A 63 2.88 -16.66 -1.63
C VAL A 63 1.87 -15.52 -1.62
N ALA A 64 0.58 -15.79 -1.86
CA ALA A 64 -0.47 -14.80 -1.79
C ALA A 64 -0.60 -14.19 -0.37
N HIS A 65 -0.57 -15.03 0.67
CA HIS A 65 -0.65 -14.57 2.06
C HIS A 65 0.61 -13.82 2.48
N GLY A 66 1.79 -14.30 2.10
CA GLY A 66 3.06 -13.61 2.34
C GLY A 66 3.10 -12.23 1.69
N THR A 67 2.61 -12.12 0.45
CA THR A 67 2.53 -10.85 -0.28
C THR A 67 1.57 -9.88 0.41
N LEU A 68 0.41 -10.35 0.86
CA LEU A 68 -0.54 -9.53 1.63
C LEU A 68 0.11 -8.97 2.91
N ILE A 69 0.83 -9.80 3.66
CA ILE A 69 1.53 -9.37 4.88
C ILE A 69 2.62 -8.34 4.56
N SER A 70 3.41 -8.56 3.51
CA SER A 70 4.45 -7.61 3.08
C SER A 70 3.86 -6.27 2.66
N ILE A 71 2.70 -6.25 2.01
CA ILE A 71 2.01 -5.01 1.62
C ILE A 71 1.49 -4.26 2.85
N ILE A 72 0.88 -4.96 3.81
CA ILE A 72 0.46 -4.33 5.07
C ILE A 72 1.65 -3.72 5.80
N ALA A 73 2.79 -4.41 5.85
CA ALA A 73 4.01 -3.88 6.44
C ALA A 73 4.51 -2.62 5.70
N LEU A 74 4.44 -2.60 4.37
CA LEU A 74 4.78 -1.44 3.55
C LEU A 74 3.84 -0.25 3.79
N ASP A 75 2.54 -0.49 4.01
CA ASP A 75 1.57 0.55 4.33
C ASP A 75 1.83 1.18 5.69
N VAL A 76 2.10 0.37 6.72
CA VAL A 76 2.48 0.87 8.04
C VAL A 76 3.73 1.75 7.91
N LEU A 77 4.70 1.33 7.11
CA LEU A 77 5.90 2.12 6.86
C LEU A 77 5.57 3.45 6.15
N ALA A 78 4.71 3.43 5.13
CA ALA A 78 4.25 4.63 4.44
C ALA A 78 3.58 5.63 5.40
N ILE A 79 2.70 5.15 6.28
CA ILE A 79 2.01 5.96 7.29
C ILE A 79 3.00 6.57 8.28
N VAL A 80 3.95 5.78 8.78
CA VAL A 80 4.99 6.28 9.70
C VAL A 80 5.86 7.34 9.03
N PHE A 81 6.22 7.16 7.76
CA PHE A 81 6.96 8.16 7.00
C PHE A 81 6.14 9.44 6.77
N ALA A 82 4.87 9.31 6.40
CA ALA A 82 3.96 10.44 6.24
C ALA A 82 3.79 11.21 7.56
N ALA A 83 3.57 10.51 8.68
CA ALA A 83 3.45 11.11 10.00
C ALA A 83 4.71 11.86 10.43
N LYS A 84 5.91 11.37 10.08
CA LYS A 84 7.18 12.06 10.32
C LYS A 84 7.43 13.24 9.38
N ALA A 85 6.90 13.17 8.16
CA ALA A 85 7.07 14.22 7.15
C ALA A 85 6.13 15.42 7.38
N ILE A 86 5.01 15.25 8.08
CA ILE A 86 4.15 16.35 8.51
C ILE A 86 4.89 17.13 9.59
N PRO A 87 5.38 18.37 9.32
CA PRO A 87 6.02 19.17 10.35
C PRO A 87 4.98 19.42 11.43
N SER A 88 5.27 18.95 12.65
CA SER A 88 4.42 19.15 13.82
C SER A 88 4.04 20.62 13.87
N ARG A 89 2.75 20.92 13.64
CA ARG A 89 2.19 22.28 13.71
C ARG A 89 2.54 22.97 15.05
N ARG A 90 2.89 22.19 16.07
CA ARG A 90 3.41 22.66 17.37
C ARG A 90 4.68 23.50 17.25
N HIS A 91 5.58 23.24 16.29
CA HIS A 91 6.78 24.10 16.11
C HIS A 91 6.44 25.44 15.47
N VAL A 92 5.43 25.48 14.58
CA VAL A 92 4.94 26.72 13.96
C VAL A 92 4.16 27.56 14.99
N GLU A 93 3.34 26.92 15.82
CA GLU A 93 2.62 27.58 16.90
C GLU A 93 3.55 28.07 18.02
N ALA A 94 4.57 27.28 18.40
CA ALA A 94 5.57 27.71 19.38
C ALA A 94 6.44 28.86 18.87
N ALA A 95 6.79 28.87 17.57
CA ALA A 95 7.52 29.98 16.96
C ALA A 95 6.66 31.26 16.88
N ARG A 96 5.36 31.12 16.60
CA ARG A 96 4.40 32.24 16.55
C ARG A 96 4.10 32.80 17.96
N ALA A 97 4.00 31.94 18.96
CA ALA A 97 3.85 32.34 20.37
C ALA A 97 5.10 33.11 20.85
N LYS A 98 6.30 32.64 20.48
CA LYS A 98 7.55 33.32 20.83
C LYS A 98 7.70 34.68 20.15
N SER A 99 7.31 34.82 18.88
CA SER A 99 7.36 36.12 18.19
C SER A 99 6.33 37.12 18.71
N GLY A 100 5.16 36.66 19.16
CA GLY A 100 4.16 37.50 19.80
C GLY A 100 4.62 38.08 21.15
N SER A 101 5.41 37.31 21.92
CA SER A 101 5.96 37.78 23.20
C SER A 101 7.12 38.77 23.10
N LEU A 102 7.80 38.83 21.94
CA LEU A 102 8.93 39.73 21.70
C LEU A 102 8.51 41.08 21.12
N SER A 103 7.24 41.21 20.72
CA SER A 103 6.67 42.43 20.12
C SER A 103 5.74 43.18 21.09
N ALA A 104 5.57 42.69 22.32
CA ALA A 104 4.81 43.31 23.41
C ALA A 104 5.79 43.82 24.47
#